data_AF-A0A7C7QUA0-F1
#
_entry.id   AF-A0A7C7QUA0-F1
#
_cell.length_a   1.000
_cell.length_b   1.000
_cell.length_c   1.000
_cell.angle_alpha   90.00
_cell.angle_beta   90.00
_cell.angle_gamma   90.00
#
_symmetry.space_group_name_H-M   'P 1'
#
loop_
_entity.id
_entity.type
_entity.pdbx_description
1 polymer ?
#
loop_
_entity_poly.entity_id
_entity_poly.type
_entity_poly.pdbx_seq_one_letter_code
_entity_poly.pdbx_strand_id
1 'polypeptide(L)' 'MTAASSWTKSDWRAKPRVQMPDYLDADALGAVEAQLSKYPPLVFAGEARRLKDELAAVSRGEGFLLQGGDCAESF' A
#
# COMPACT_ATOMS: atom_id res chain seq x y z
N MET A 1 -6.46 -9.88 28.76
CA MET A 1 -6.05 -9.11 27.58
C MET A 1 -5.25 -10.04 26.68
N THR A 2 -5.84 -10.52 25.58
CA THR A 2 -5.11 -11.27 24.57
C THR A 2 -4.11 -10.32 23.90
N ALA A 3 -2.81 -10.68 23.92
CA ALA A 3 -1.79 -9.93 23.21
C ALA A 3 -2.15 -9.88 21.73
N ALA A 4 -2.18 -8.69 21.13
CA ALA A 4 -2.32 -8.57 19.69
C ALA A 4 -1.11 -9.28 19.06
N SER A 5 -1.36 -10.26 18.17
CA SER A 5 -0.31 -10.86 17.35
C SER A 5 0.48 -9.76 16.65
N SER A 6 1.80 -9.90 16.58
CA SER A 6 2.64 -8.98 15.82
C SER A 6 2.19 -8.96 14.36
N TRP A 7 1.88 -7.76 13.84
CA TRP A 7 1.44 -7.60 12.46
C TRP A 7 2.55 -7.96 11.47
N THR A 8 2.20 -8.67 10.40
CA THR A 8 3.08 -8.94 9.25
C THR A 8 2.45 -8.46 7.94
N LYS A 9 3.32 -8.22 6.93
CA LYS A 9 2.89 -7.76 5.60
C LYS A 9 1.88 -8.70 4.92
N SER A 10 1.83 -9.97 5.30
CA SER A 10 0.94 -10.97 4.70
C SER A 10 -0.41 -11.13 5.41
N ASP A 11 -0.61 -10.52 6.58
CA ASP A 11 -1.80 -10.75 7.42
C ASP A 11 -3.12 -10.37 6.74
N TRP A 12 -3.09 -9.41 5.80
CA TRP A 12 -4.26 -8.97 5.06
C TRP A 12 -4.89 -10.08 4.21
N ARG A 13 -4.09 -11.07 3.78
CA ARG A 13 -4.57 -12.17 2.91
C ARG A 13 -5.59 -13.08 3.62
N ALA A 14 -5.58 -13.09 4.96
CA ALA A 14 -6.52 -13.84 5.78
C ALA A 14 -7.80 -13.06 6.14
N LYS A 15 -7.92 -11.80 5.70
CA LYS A 15 -9.10 -10.96 5.94
C LYS A 15 -10.08 -11.02 4.76
N PRO A 16 -11.38 -10.76 4.98
CA PRO A 16 -12.32 -10.56 3.89
C PRO A 16 -11.82 -9.45 2.95
N ARG A 17 -11.85 -9.71 1.64
CA ARG A 17 -11.38 -8.79 0.60
C ARG A 17 -12.37 -8.77 -0.56
N VAL A 18 -12.66 -7.58 -1.07
CA VAL A 18 -13.57 -7.34 -2.22
C VAL A 18 -12.76 -6.79 -3.39
N GLN A 19 -13.25 -6.97 -4.62
CA GLN A 19 -12.61 -6.48 -5.86
C GLN A 19 -11.22 -7.07 -6.16
N MET A 20 -10.93 -8.28 -5.70
CA MET A 20 -9.71 -8.99 -6.10
C MET A 20 -9.95 -9.83 -7.35
N PRO A 21 -9.03 -9.82 -8.33
CA PRO A 21 -9.13 -10.70 -9.48
C PRO A 21 -8.90 -12.16 -9.07
N ASP A 22 -9.56 -13.07 -9.78
CA ASP A 22 -9.29 -14.50 -9.71
C ASP A 22 -8.14 -14.84 -10.66
N TYR A 23 -6.96 -15.09 -10.11
CA TYR A 23 -5.82 -15.60 -10.87
C TYR A 23 -5.96 -17.13 -10.99
N LEU A 24 -6.02 -17.62 -12.23
CA LEU A 24 -6.18 -19.05 -12.52
C LEU A 24 -4.91 -19.87 -12.27
N ASP A 25 -3.75 -19.21 -12.22
CA ASP A 25 -2.44 -19.83 -12.01
C ASP A 25 -1.76 -19.22 -10.78
N ALA A 26 -1.74 -19.98 -9.70
CA ALA A 26 -1.15 -19.57 -8.43
C ALA A 26 0.39 -19.57 -8.46
N ASP A 27 1.01 -20.43 -9.28
CA ASP A 27 2.46 -20.51 -9.39
C ASP A 27 3.00 -19.30 -10.18
N ALA A 28 2.31 -18.92 -11.26
CA ALA A 28 2.62 -17.70 -12.00
C ALA A 28 2.47 -16.44 -11.12
N LEU A 29 1.40 -16.36 -10.31
CA LEU A 29 1.21 -15.26 -9.36
C LEU A 29 2.38 -15.19 -8.36
N GLY A 30 2.75 -16.32 -7.77
CA GLY A 30 3.87 -16.40 -6.82
C GLY A 30 5.20 -16.00 -7.45
N ALA A 31 5.46 -16.41 -8.70
CA ALA A 31 6.67 -16.04 -9.43
C ALA A 31 6.75 -14.52 -9.68
N VAL A 32 5.65 -13.88 -10.07
CA VAL A 32 5.58 -12.43 -10.28
C VAL A 32 5.74 -11.67 -8.97
N GLU A 33 5.06 -12.06 -7.89
CA GLU A 33 5.24 -11.45 -6.56
C GLU A 33 6.71 -11.53 -6.10
N ALA A 34 7.36 -12.69 -6.30
CA ALA A 34 8.77 -12.88 -5.96
C ALA A 34 9.71 -12.00 -6.80
N GLN A 35 9.41 -11.80 -8.09
CA GLN A 35 10.17 -10.89 -8.94
C GLN A 35 10.03 -9.43 -8.49
N LEU A 36 8.79 -8.95 -8.31
CA LEU A 36 8.51 -7.58 -7.89
C LEU A 36 9.15 -7.24 -6.53
N SER A 37 9.24 -8.20 -5.61
CA SER A 37 9.85 -8.01 -4.29
C SER A 37 11.35 -7.63 -4.33
N LYS A 38 12.01 -7.87 -5.47
CA LYS A 38 13.45 -7.60 -5.67
C LYS A 38 13.72 -6.24 -6.32
N TYR A 39 12.69 -5.59 -6.85
CA TYR A 39 12.83 -4.29 -7.50
C TYR A 39 13.05 -3.18 -6.47
N PRO A 40 13.76 -2.10 -6.85
CA PRO A 40 13.92 -0.96 -5.98
C PRO A 40 12.56 -0.36 -5.61
N PRO A 41 12.41 0.18 -4.40
CA PRO A 41 11.19 0.87 -4.01
C PRO A 41 11.00 2.14 -4.85
N LEU A 42 9.75 2.50 -5.13
CA LEU A 42 9.42 3.73 -5.87
C LEU A 42 9.63 5.00 -5.03
N VAL A 43 9.57 4.88 -3.69
CA VAL A 43 9.72 5.99 -2.75
C VAL A 43 10.55 5.57 -1.54
N PHE A 44 11.23 6.53 -0.93
CA PHE A 44 11.96 6.34 0.30
C PHE A 44 11.05 6.53 1.52
N ALA A 45 11.36 5.82 2.61
CA ALA A 45 10.59 5.94 3.86
C ALA A 45 10.61 7.37 4.45
N GLY A 46 11.63 8.17 4.13
CA GLY A 46 11.71 9.57 4.55
C GLY A 46 10.65 10.46 3.89
N GLU A 47 10.34 10.20 2.62
CA GLU A 47 9.34 10.95 1.86
C GLU A 47 7.94 10.71 2.41
N ALA A 48 7.62 9.45 2.74
CA ALA A 48 6.35 9.10 3.39
C ALA A 48 6.20 9.75 4.78
N ARG A 49 7.28 9.83 5.56
CA ARG A 49 7.26 10.53 6.87
C ARG A 49 7.02 12.03 6.71
N ARG A 50 7.71 12.66 5.75
CA ARG A 50 7.50 14.08 5.45
C ARG A 50 6.06 14.36 5.03
N LEU A 51 5.51 13.58 4.10
CA LEU A 51 4.11 13.71 3.69
C LEU A 51 3.15 13.55 4.88
N LYS A 52 3.43 12.62 5.80
CA LYS A 52 2.63 12.45 7.02
C LYS A 52 2.64 13.71 7.90
N ASP A 53 3.77 14.37 8.06
CA ASP A 53 3.87 15.60 8.83
C ASP A 53 3.07 16.75 8.17
N GLU A 54 3.13 16.85 6.85
CA GLU A 54 2.33 17.80 6.05
C GLU A 54 0.82 17.51 6.18
N LEU A 55 0.40 16.24 6.09
CA LEU A 55 -0.99 15.82 6.32
C LEU A 55 -1.46 16.09 7.76
N ALA A 56 -0.57 15.99 8.74
CA ALA A 56 -0.90 16.34 10.11
C ALA A 56 -1.22 17.83 10.25
N ALA A 57 -0.49 18.72 9.55
CA ALA A 57 -0.83 20.14 9.49
C ALA A 57 -2.20 20.38 8.85
N VAL A 58 -2.50 19.71 7.73
CA VAL A 58 -3.83 19.75 7.09
C VAL A 58 -4.94 19.35 8.07
N SER A 59 -4.75 18.28 8.84
CA SER A 59 -5.75 17.83 9.83
C SER A 59 -6.02 18.83 10.96
N ARG A 60 -5.08 19.74 11.24
CA ARG A 60 -5.22 20.83 12.22
C ARG A 60 -5.77 22.13 11.60
N GLY A 61 -6.08 22.13 10.30
CA GLY A 61 -6.54 23.33 9.58
C GLY A 61 -5.40 24.29 9.23
N GLU A 62 -4.14 23.86 9.33
CA GLU A 62 -2.95 24.66 9.01
C GLU A 62 -2.54 24.54 7.53
N GLY A 63 -3.33 23.81 6.72
CA GLY A 63 -3.09 23.60 5.30
C GLY A 63 -4.30 22.99 4.60
N PHE A 64 -4.19 22.81 3.29
CA PHE A 64 -5.22 22.20 2.45
C PHE A 64 -4.60 21.08 1.59
N LEU A 65 -5.29 19.94 1.48
CA LEU A 65 -4.87 18.83 0.62
C LEU A 65 -5.61 18.92 -0.72
N LEU A 66 -4.84 18.98 -1.81
CA LEU A 66 -5.35 18.77 -3.16
C LEU A 66 -4.74 17.47 -3.72
N GLN A 67 -5.59 16.50 -4.05
CA GLN A 67 -5.20 15.27 -4.71
C GLN A 67 -5.94 15.16 -6.05
N GLY A 68 -5.22 14.96 -7.14
CA GLY A 68 -5.78 14.85 -8.50
C GLY A 68 -4.85 14.08 -9.43
N GLY A 69 -5.43 13.51 -10.48
CA GLY A 69 -4.72 12.66 -11.45
C GLY A 69 -5.68 11.92 -12.38
N ASP A 70 -5.14 10.97 -13.13
CA ASP A 70 -5.91 10.15 -14.07
C ASP A 70 -6.92 9.22 -13.36
N CYS A 71 -8.01 8.90 -14.05
CA CYS A 71 -9.00 7.94 -13.57
C CYS A 71 -8.45 6.49 -13.60
N ALA A 72 -7.73 6.16 -14.67
CA ALA A 72 -7.01 4.92 -14.86
C ALA A 72 -5.82 5.19 -15.78
N GLU A 73 -4.61 5.00 -15.28
CA GLU A 73 -3.39 5.11 -16.07
C GLU A 73 -3.34 3.98 -17.12
N SER A 74 -2.89 4.28 -18.34
CA SER A 74 -2.65 3.28 -19.39
C SER A 74 -1.18 2.87 -19.43
N PHE A 75 -0.90 1.64 -19.85
CA PHE A 75 0.46 1.13 -20.06
C PHE A 75 1.20 1.82 -21.21
#